data_AF-A0A5K1EUI2-F1
#
_entry.id   AF-A0A5K1EUI2-F1
#
_cell.length_a   1.000
_cell.length_b   1.000
_cell.length_c   1.000
_cell.angle_alpha   90.00
_cell.angle_beta   90.00
_cell.angle_gamma   90.00
#
_symmetry.space_group_name_H-M   'P 1'
#
loop_
_entity.id
_entity.type
_entity.pdbx_description
1 polymer ?
#
loop_
_entity_poly.entity_id
_entity_poly.type
_entity_poly.pdbx_seq_one_letter_code
_entity_poly.pdbx_strand_id
1 'polypeptide(L)'
;WLKHNSLTYPQIGKLICLSGGDLEGLRQRVRCLTCVHVKGRNIGVVLTGADSALNRSLHELNDNVEYLEANGVKRDWMGFVIGRCPQILMLNMDELKARVNFYLELGMDQKDFGTMVFDYPKALGFFSLEEMNEK
;
A
#
# COMPACT_ATOMS: atom_id res chain seq x y z
N TRP A 1 10.02 -10.58 -16.09
CA TRP A 1 10.00 -9.65 -14.93
C TRP A 1 8.80 -9.88 -14.02
N LEU A 2 7.56 -10.01 -14.53
CA LEU A 2 6.40 -10.41 -13.70
C LEU A 2 6.60 -11.76 -13.02
N LYS A 3 7.12 -12.76 -13.75
CA LYS A 3 7.43 -14.09 -13.19
C LYS A 3 8.50 -14.05 -12.08
N HIS A 4 9.51 -13.20 -12.22
CA HIS A 4 10.53 -12.99 -11.18
C HIS A 4 9.96 -12.36 -9.90
N ASN A 5 8.80 -11.69 -9.99
CA ASN A 5 8.06 -11.19 -8.84
C ASN A 5 7.06 -12.23 -8.29
N SER A 6 7.24 -13.53 -8.58
CA SER A 6 6.38 -14.60 -8.05
C SER A 6 4.90 -14.48 -8.42
N LEU A 7 4.57 -13.78 -9.52
CA LEU A 7 3.21 -13.78 -10.04
C LEU A 7 2.89 -15.11 -10.72
N THR A 8 1.66 -15.58 -10.53
CA THR A 8 1.12 -16.76 -11.21
C THR A 8 0.71 -16.43 -12.65
N TYR A 9 0.66 -17.43 -13.54
CA TYR A 9 0.25 -17.23 -14.93
C TYR A 9 -1.16 -16.59 -15.05
N PRO A 10 -2.18 -16.97 -14.25
CA PRO A 10 -3.46 -16.28 -14.26
C PRO A 10 -3.38 -14.80 -13.86
N GLN A 11 -2.56 -14.46 -12.85
CA GLN A 11 -2.35 -13.06 -12.46
C GLN A 11 -1.66 -12.26 -13.57
N ILE A 12 -0.66 -12.86 -14.24
CA ILE A 12 0.03 -12.24 -15.37
C ILE A 12 -0.97 -11.96 -16.50
N GLY A 13 -1.79 -12.94 -16.87
CA GLY A 13 -2.83 -12.77 -17.89
C GLY A 13 -3.81 -11.65 -17.54
N LYS A 14 -4.32 -11.64 -16.29
CA LYS A 14 -5.21 -10.58 -15.80
C LYS A 14 -4.57 -9.19 -15.92
N LEU A 15 -3.31 -9.03 -15.52
CA LEU A 15 -2.60 -7.74 -15.59
C LEU A 15 -2.41 -7.25 -17.02
N ILE A 16 -2.08 -8.13 -17.96
CA ILE A 16 -1.92 -7.78 -19.38
C ILE A 16 -3.25 -7.28 -19.95
N CYS A 17 -4.37 -7.93 -19.58
CA CYS A 17 -5.70 -7.50 -19.98
C CYS A 17 -6.07 -6.14 -19.35
N LEU A 18 -5.82 -5.96 -18.05
CA LEU A 18 -6.11 -4.71 -17.33
C LEU A 18 -5.28 -3.52 -17.85
N SER A 19 -4.03 -3.76 -18.27
CA SER A 19 -3.18 -2.70 -18.80
C SER A 19 -3.49 -2.33 -20.25
N GLY A 20 -4.49 -2.94 -20.89
CA GLY A 20 -4.81 -2.71 -22.30
C GLY A 20 -3.63 -3.01 -23.25
N GLY A 21 -2.71 -3.88 -22.82
CA GLY A 21 -1.47 -4.16 -23.56
C GLY A 21 -0.30 -3.20 -23.29
N ASP A 22 -0.45 -2.16 -22.45
CA ASP A 22 0.66 -1.29 -22.04
C ASP A 22 1.59 -2.00 -21.04
N LEU A 23 2.54 -2.76 -21.57
CA LEU A 23 3.52 -3.50 -20.78
C LEU A 23 4.59 -2.59 -20.17
N GLU A 24 4.89 -1.45 -20.79
CA GLU A 24 5.92 -0.52 -20.28
C GLU A 24 5.39 0.29 -19.11
N GLY A 25 4.15 0.79 -19.16
CA GLY A 25 3.50 1.40 -18.00
C GLY A 25 3.35 0.42 -16.84
N LEU A 26 2.96 -0.83 -17.11
CA LEU A 26 2.89 -1.88 -16.08
C LEU A 26 4.28 -2.19 -15.49
N ARG A 27 5.33 -2.22 -16.32
CA ARG A 27 6.72 -2.43 -15.87
C ARG A 27 7.20 -1.30 -14.98
N GLN A 28 6.89 -0.05 -15.33
CA GLN A 28 7.25 1.12 -14.53
C GLN A 28 6.56 1.08 -13.16
N ARG A 29 5.29 0.65 -13.11
CA ARG A 29 4.56 0.44 -11.84
C ARG A 29 5.18 -0.65 -10.98
N VAL A 30 5.55 -1.79 -11.56
CA VAL A 30 6.24 -2.86 -10.81
C VAL A 30 7.57 -2.38 -10.26
N ARG A 31 8.34 -1.59 -11.02
CA ARG A 31 9.58 -0.98 -10.51
C ARG A 31 9.31 -0.07 -9.33
N CYS A 32 8.31 0.80 -9.41
CA CYS A 32 7.97 1.70 -8.30
C CYS A 32 7.53 0.93 -7.05
N LEU A 33 6.65 -0.07 -7.19
CA LEU A 33 6.26 -0.94 -6.08
C LEU A 33 7.47 -1.65 -5.45
N THR A 34 8.44 -2.03 -6.26
CA THR A 34 9.71 -2.59 -5.76
C THR A 34 10.55 -1.55 -5.02
N CYS A 35 10.58 -0.29 -5.48
CA CYS A 35 11.25 0.81 -4.78
C CYS A 35 10.62 1.10 -3.42
N VAL A 36 9.29 1.03 -3.31
CA VAL A 36 8.58 1.18 -2.02
C VAL A 36 8.52 -0.12 -1.20
N HIS A 37 9.46 -1.04 -1.46
CA HIS A 37 9.68 -2.27 -0.70
C HIS A 37 8.55 -3.32 -0.77
N VAL A 38 7.63 -3.20 -1.72
CA VAL A 38 6.68 -4.27 -2.04
C VAL A 38 7.39 -5.31 -2.88
N LYS A 39 7.55 -6.52 -2.35
CA LYS A 39 8.30 -7.61 -3.00
C LYS A 39 7.40 -8.78 -3.37
N GLY A 40 7.78 -9.48 -4.44
CA GLY A 40 7.24 -10.78 -4.79
C GLY A 40 5.72 -10.77 -5.00
N ARG A 41 5.03 -11.75 -4.41
CA ARG A 41 3.59 -11.99 -4.61
C ARG A 41 2.71 -10.77 -4.28
N ASN A 42 3.18 -9.89 -3.40
CA ASN A 42 2.42 -8.72 -2.95
C ASN A 42 2.28 -7.68 -4.06
N ILE A 43 3.23 -7.61 -5.00
CA ILE A 43 3.10 -6.79 -6.21
C ILE A 43 1.90 -7.25 -7.04
N GLY A 44 1.75 -8.57 -7.19
CA GLY A 44 0.59 -9.14 -7.88
C GLY A 44 -0.71 -8.79 -7.19
N VAL A 45 -0.76 -8.85 -5.86
CA VAL A 45 -1.96 -8.50 -5.08
C VAL A 45 -2.34 -7.03 -5.28
N VAL A 46 -1.38 -6.11 -5.17
CA VAL A 46 -1.62 -4.68 -5.37
C VAL A 46 -2.15 -4.40 -6.78
N LEU A 47 -1.47 -4.91 -7.80
CA LEU A 47 -1.81 -4.61 -9.19
C LEU A 47 -3.09 -5.31 -9.68
N THR A 48 -3.46 -6.45 -9.10
CA THR A 48 -4.68 -7.20 -9.52
C THR A 48 -5.90 -6.91 -8.66
N GLY A 49 -5.71 -6.38 -7.45
CA GLY A 49 -6.77 -6.07 -6.49
C GLY A 49 -7.19 -4.61 -6.48
N ALA A 50 -6.35 -3.70 -6.98
CA ALA A 50 -6.62 -2.29 -7.02
C ALA A 50 -6.55 -1.78 -8.47
N ASP A 51 -7.67 -1.85 -9.20
CA ASP A 51 -7.80 -1.25 -10.54
C ASP A 51 -7.42 0.24 -10.53
N SER A 52 -7.62 0.95 -9.41
CA SER A 52 -7.21 2.33 -9.21
C SER A 52 -5.74 2.54 -8.79
N ALA A 53 -5.00 1.51 -8.36
CA ALA A 53 -3.55 1.61 -8.15
C ALA A 53 -2.79 1.78 -9.49
N LEU A 54 -3.43 1.37 -10.59
CA LEU A 54 -2.97 1.64 -11.95
C LEU A 54 -3.26 3.08 -12.42
N ASN A 55 -3.98 3.91 -11.65
CA ASN A 55 -4.31 5.28 -12.05
C ASN A 55 -3.66 6.34 -11.17
N ARG A 56 -3.18 5.97 -9.98
CA ARG A 56 -2.49 6.89 -9.07
C ARG A 56 -1.06 7.21 -9.52
N SER A 57 -0.59 8.42 -9.21
CA SER A 57 0.78 8.84 -9.49
C SER A 57 1.77 8.01 -8.64
N LEU A 58 2.91 7.65 -9.24
CA LEU A 58 3.95 6.89 -8.55
C LEU A 58 4.59 7.67 -7.40
N HIS A 59 4.55 9.01 -7.49
CA HIS A 59 5.07 9.91 -6.47
C HIS A 59 4.24 9.82 -5.18
N GLU A 60 2.91 9.89 -5.29
CA GLU A 60 2.00 9.78 -4.13
C GLU A 60 2.17 8.45 -3.36
N LEU A 61 2.44 7.35 -4.09
CA LEU A 61 2.69 6.05 -3.45
C LEU A 61 3.96 6.07 -2.59
N ASN A 62 5.00 6.74 -3.08
CA ASN A 62 6.27 6.88 -2.39
C ASN A 62 6.12 7.78 -1.16
N ASP A 63 5.45 8.92 -1.31
CA ASP A 63 5.19 9.85 -0.21
C ASP A 63 4.43 9.17 0.95
N ASN A 64 3.42 8.35 0.63
CA ASN A 64 2.68 7.60 1.65
C ASN A 64 3.58 6.61 2.41
N VAL A 65 4.46 5.90 1.70
CA VAL A 65 5.40 4.94 2.30
C VAL A 65 6.41 5.65 3.19
N GLU A 66 7.00 6.75 2.72
CA GLU A 66 7.93 7.56 3.49
C GLU A 66 7.28 8.14 4.75
N TYR A 67 6.04 8.62 4.64
CA TYR A 67 5.29 9.13 5.78
C TYR A 67 4.99 8.03 6.82
N LEU A 68 4.60 6.84 6.39
CA LEU A 68 4.41 5.69 7.30
C LEU A 68 5.70 5.29 8.00
N GLU A 69 6.82 5.30 7.27
CA GLU A 69 8.14 5.01 7.83
C GLU A 69 8.54 6.04 8.90
N ALA A 70 8.32 7.33 8.61
CA ALA A 70 8.56 8.42 9.55
C ALA A 70 7.68 8.35 10.82
N ASN A 71 6.56 7.63 10.77
CA ASN A 71 5.66 7.43 11.91
C ASN A 71 5.81 6.04 12.58
N GLY A 72 6.91 5.33 12.29
CA GLY A 72 7.30 4.13 13.04
C GLY A 72 7.00 2.80 12.36
N VAL A 73 6.39 2.78 11.17
CA VAL A 73 6.25 1.56 10.38
C VAL A 73 7.61 1.17 9.80
N LYS A 74 8.14 0.01 10.19
CA LYS A 74 9.47 -0.41 9.72
C LYS A 74 9.47 -0.63 8.20
N ARG A 75 10.54 -0.18 7.55
CA ARG A 75 10.75 -0.35 6.09
C ARG A 75 10.58 -1.78 5.61
N ASP A 76 11.12 -2.76 6.33
CA ASP A 76 11.01 -4.18 5.97
C ASP A 76 9.59 -4.76 6.14
N TRP A 77 8.71 -4.07 6.87
CA TRP A 77 7.31 -4.45 7.04
C TRP A 77 6.41 -3.92 5.92
N MET A 78 6.84 -2.90 5.19
CA MET A 78 6.02 -2.17 4.24
C MET A 78 5.41 -3.09 3.16
N GLY A 79 6.22 -3.99 2.60
CA GLY A 79 5.75 -4.95 1.62
C GLY A 79 4.69 -5.91 2.16
N PHE A 80 4.77 -6.28 3.45
CA PHE A 80 3.77 -7.14 4.11
C PHE A 80 2.47 -6.37 4.37
N VAL A 81 2.58 -5.16 4.93
CA VAL A 81 1.45 -4.26 5.21
C VAL A 81 0.65 -4.00 3.93
N ILE A 82 1.33 -3.57 2.87
CA ILE A 82 0.71 -3.26 1.57
C ILE A 82 0.12 -4.52 0.93
N GLY A 83 0.79 -5.67 1.04
CA GLY A 83 0.25 -6.93 0.52
C GLY A 83 -1.05 -7.38 1.20
N ARG A 84 -1.24 -7.01 2.47
CA ARG A 84 -2.43 -7.32 3.27
C ARG A 84 -3.53 -6.27 3.10
N CYS A 85 -3.16 -5.03 2.79
CA CYS A 85 -4.03 -3.87 2.76
C CYS A 85 -3.53 -2.85 1.71
N PRO A 86 -3.68 -3.16 0.41
CA PRO A 86 -3.25 -2.25 -0.67
C PRO A 86 -3.90 -0.87 -0.59
N GLN A 87 -5.10 -0.79 0.01
CA GLN A 87 -5.86 0.45 0.13
C GLN A 87 -5.16 1.54 0.96
N ILE A 88 -4.19 1.19 1.82
CA ILE A 88 -3.35 2.20 2.50
C ILE A 88 -2.63 3.09 1.47
N LEU A 89 -2.18 2.51 0.36
CA LEU A 89 -1.56 3.27 -0.73
C LEU A 89 -2.56 4.10 -1.54
N MET A 90 -3.86 3.95 -1.29
CA MET A 90 -4.95 4.63 -1.99
C MET A 90 -5.51 5.82 -1.20
N LEU A 91 -5.10 5.97 0.07
CA LEU A 91 -5.38 7.14 0.90
C LEU A 91 -4.63 8.36 0.36
N ASN A 92 -5.32 9.49 0.20
CA ASN A 92 -4.61 10.75 -0.07
C ASN A 92 -3.77 11.16 1.15
N MET A 93 -2.83 12.08 0.94
CA MET A 93 -1.85 12.38 1.98
C MET A 93 -2.49 13.03 3.21
N ASP A 94 -3.52 13.85 3.03
CA ASP A 94 -4.22 14.50 4.14
C ASP A 94 -5.02 13.49 4.96
N GLU A 95 -5.69 12.55 4.29
CA GLU A 95 -6.43 11.46 4.93
C GLU A 95 -5.48 10.53 5.70
N LEU A 96 -4.35 10.16 5.12
CA LEU A 96 -3.35 9.33 5.81
C LEU A 96 -2.82 10.05 7.06
N LYS A 97 -2.49 11.35 6.97
CA LYS A 97 -2.08 12.15 8.13
C LYS A 97 -3.15 12.19 9.22
N ALA A 98 -4.41 12.43 8.84
CA ALA A 98 -5.51 12.49 9.79
C ALA A 98 -5.68 11.16 10.54
N ARG A 99 -5.59 10.03 9.83
CA ARG A 99 -5.69 8.69 10.44
C ARG A 99 -4.50 8.36 11.35
N VAL A 100 -3.29 8.74 10.96
CA VAL A 100 -2.10 8.58 11.81
C VAL A 100 -2.27 9.41 13.09
N ASN A 101 -2.63 10.69 12.95
CA ASN A 101 -2.82 11.60 14.09
C ASN A 101 -3.90 11.10 15.03
N PHE A 102 -5.01 10.55 14.52
CA PHE A 102 -6.05 9.95 15.35
C PHE A 102 -5.49 8.94 16.37
N TYR A 103 -4.65 8.01 15.93
CA TYR A 103 -4.05 7.02 16.83
C TYR A 103 -3.04 7.65 17.80
N LEU A 104 -2.24 8.60 17.34
CA LEU A 104 -1.27 9.30 18.19
C LEU A 104 -1.96 10.15 19.27
N GLU A 105 -3.07 10.80 18.95
CA GLU A 105 -3.90 11.59 19.87
C GLU A 105 -4.62 10.72 20.91
N LEU A 106 -4.90 9.44 20.59
CA LEU A 106 -5.36 8.44 21.56
C LEU A 106 -4.26 7.98 22.54
N GLY A 107 -3.04 8.52 22.43
CA GLY A 107 -1.92 8.22 23.31
C GLY A 107 -1.03 7.06 22.84
N MET A 108 -1.23 6.58 21.61
CA MET A 108 -0.34 5.60 20.99
C MET A 108 0.98 6.27 20.61
N ASP A 109 2.12 5.65 20.95
CA ASP A 109 3.40 6.13 20.46
C ASP A 109 3.68 5.64 19.03
N GLN A 110 4.69 6.20 18.37
CA GLN A 110 5.04 5.84 16.98
C GLN A 110 5.44 4.35 16.83
N LYS A 111 6.05 3.76 17.85
CA LYS A 111 6.50 2.37 17.80
C LYS A 111 5.31 1.41 17.90
N ASP A 112 4.37 1.70 18.79
CA ASP A 112 3.13 0.96 18.95
C ASP A 112 2.24 1.15 17.72
N PHE A 113 2.19 2.36 17.16
CA PHE A 113 1.55 2.63 15.87
C PHE A 113 2.14 1.77 14.75
N GLY A 114 3.46 1.76 14.61
CA GLY A 114 4.14 0.96 13.61
C GLY A 114 3.82 -0.54 13.73
N THR A 115 3.73 -1.04 14.97
CA THR A 115 3.37 -2.43 15.27
C THR A 115 1.90 -2.71 14.95
N MET A 116 0.99 -1.79 15.31
CA MET A 116 -0.42 -1.87 14.97
C MET A 116 -0.65 -1.92 13.47
N VAL A 117 0.03 -1.07 12.69
CA VAL A 117 -0.06 -1.08 11.23
C VAL A 117 0.47 -2.40 10.64
N PHE A 118 1.50 -3.00 11.24
CA PHE A 118 2.01 -4.31 10.81
C PHE A 118 1.02 -5.45 11.11
N ASP A 119 0.51 -5.52 12.33
CA ASP A 119 -0.38 -6.59 12.77
C ASP A 119 -1.79 -6.46 12.17
N TYR A 120 -2.30 -5.23 12.11
CA TYR A 120 -3.65 -4.87 11.67
C TYR A 120 -3.69 -3.72 10.66
N PRO A 121 -3.11 -3.87 9.44
CA PRO A 121 -3.12 -2.83 8.40
C PRO A 121 -4.51 -2.25 8.07
N LYS A 122 -5.58 -3.04 8.25
CA LYS A 122 -6.96 -2.60 8.00
C LYS A 122 -7.44 -1.55 8.99
N ALA A 123 -6.90 -1.52 10.21
CA ALA A 123 -7.23 -0.47 11.18
C ALA A 123 -6.90 0.92 10.61
N LEU A 124 -5.79 1.02 9.87
CA LEU A 124 -5.44 2.26 9.18
C LEU A 124 -6.18 2.45 7.85
N GLY A 125 -6.48 1.40 7.09
CA GLY A 125 -6.94 1.53 5.70
C GLY A 125 -8.43 1.30 5.43
N PHE A 126 -9.22 0.82 6.39
CA PHE A 126 -10.57 0.30 6.11
C PHE A 126 -11.72 1.20 6.58
N PHE A 127 -11.67 1.69 7.81
CA PHE A 127 -12.73 2.53 8.38
C PHE A 127 -12.64 3.96 7.86
N SER A 128 -13.75 4.68 7.72
CA SER A 128 -13.73 6.13 7.53
C SER A 128 -13.26 6.82 8.81
N LEU A 129 -12.82 8.08 8.72
CA LEU A 129 -12.50 8.87 9.92
C LEU A 129 -13.72 9.04 10.84
N GLU A 130 -14.93 9.06 10.29
CA GLU A 130 -16.17 9.12 11.07
C GLU A 130 -16.37 7.82 11.86
N GLU A 131 -16.25 6.65 11.20
CA GLU A 131 -16.35 5.33 11.84
C GLU A 131 -15.28 5.11 12.91
N MET A 132 -14.09 5.69 12.73
CA MET A 132 -13.03 5.66 13.75
C MET A 132 -13.37 6.51 14.99
N ASN A 133 -14.15 7.58 14.82
CA ASN A 133 -14.55 8.50 15.89
C ASN A 133 -15.85 8.08 16.61
N GLU A 134 -16.61 7.15 16.04
CA GLU A 134 -17.78 6.56 16.70
C GLU A 134 -17.31 5.64 17.85
N LYS A 135 -17.75 5.96 19.08
CA LYS A 135 -17.42 5.22 20.30
C LYS A 135 -18.25 3.95 20.46
#